data_AF-A0A6H9YRU4-F1
#
_entry.id   AF-A0A6H9YRU4-F1
#
_cell.length_a   1.000
_cell.length_b   1.000
_cell.length_c   1.000
_cell.angle_alpha   90.00
_cell.angle_beta   90.00
_cell.angle_gamma   90.00
#
_symmetry.space_group_name_H-M   'P 1'
#
loop_
_entity.id
_entity.type
_entity.pdbx_description
1 polymer ?
#
loop_
_entity_poly.entity_id
_entity_poly.type
_entity_poly.pdbx_seq_one_letter_code
_entity_poly.pdbx_strand_id
1 'polypeptide(L)'
;MDAAEASAQVWRDMVRRRWTVEQDREALARLIEYDADPFEVELYELASDPQHLLIDRAQRRKAGQHERHVRRLKSRGQRLRG
;
A
#
# COMPACT_ATOMS: atom_id res chain seq x y z
N MET A 1 -2.74 17.11 -17.29
CA MET A 1 -2.06 16.00 -16.57
C MET A 1 -2.13 14.80 -17.50
N ASP A 2 -1.01 14.10 -17.72
CA ASP A 2 -1.02 12.88 -18.53
C ASP A 2 -1.90 11.81 -17.85
N ALA A 3 -2.63 11.02 -18.64
CA ALA A 3 -3.49 9.94 -18.15
C ALA A 3 -2.70 8.91 -17.35
N ALA A 4 -1.45 8.62 -17.74
CA ALA A 4 -0.58 7.73 -16.99
C ALA A 4 -0.23 8.30 -15.61
N GLU A 5 0.05 9.60 -15.52
CA GLU A 5 0.35 10.26 -14.24
C GLU A 5 -0.88 10.36 -13.33
N ALA A 6 -2.06 10.59 -13.90
CA ALA A 6 -3.32 10.57 -13.14
C ALA A 6 -3.62 9.18 -12.57
N SER A 7 -3.46 8.13 -13.38
CA SER A 7 -3.62 6.74 -12.94
C SER A 7 -2.59 6.36 -11.86
N ALA A 8 -1.32 6.75 -12.04
CA ALA A 8 -0.28 6.53 -11.05
C ALA A 8 -0.58 7.24 -9.73
N GLN A 9 -1.15 8.45 -9.77
CA GLN A 9 -1.57 9.17 -8.58
C GLN A 9 -2.68 8.44 -7.82
N VAL A 10 -3.73 8.01 -8.52
CA VAL A 10 -4.84 7.22 -7.93
C VAL A 10 -4.30 5.94 -7.28
N TRP A 11 -3.42 5.22 -7.98
CA TRP A 11 -2.80 4.01 -7.44
C TRP A 11 -2.01 4.29 -6.15
N ARG A 12 -1.18 5.35 -6.13
CA ARG A 12 -0.41 5.72 -4.93
C ARG A 12 -1.33 6.08 -3.76
N ASP A 13 -2.42 6.79 -4.01
CA ASP A 13 -3.37 7.17 -2.97
C ASP A 13 -4.12 5.96 -2.40
N MET A 14 -4.49 5.01 -3.26
CA MET A 14 -5.10 3.74 -2.86
C MET A 14 -4.14 2.90 -2.01
N VAL A 15 -2.88 2.71 -2.44
CA VAL A 15 -1.86 1.96 -1.68
C VAL A 15 -1.63 2.55 -0.28
N ARG A 16 -1.80 3.86 -0.11
CA ARG A 16 -1.66 4.52 1.20
C ARG A 16 -2.87 4.33 2.10
N ARG A 17 -4.08 4.27 1.53
CA ARG A 17 -5.34 4.21 2.29
C ARG A 17 -5.76 2.79 2.66
N ARG A 18 -5.40 1.80 1.83
CA ARG A 18 -5.74 0.40 2.10
C ARG A 18 -5.02 -0.13 3.34
N TRP A 19 -5.60 -1.16 3.96
CA TRP A 19 -4.94 -1.95 5.00
C TRP A 19 -3.69 -2.66 4.47
N THR A 20 -2.72 -2.93 5.35
CA THR A 20 -1.53 -3.70 4.98
C THR A 20 -1.90 -5.17 4.88
N VAL A 21 -1.16 -5.93 4.07
CA VAL A 21 -1.35 -7.38 4.00
C VAL A 21 -1.12 -8.03 5.37
N GLU A 22 -0.22 -7.49 6.19
CA GLU A 22 -0.05 -7.94 7.58
C GLU A 22 -1.29 -7.68 8.46
N GLN A 23 -1.96 -6.53 8.30
CA GLN A 23 -3.18 -6.22 9.04
C GLN A 23 -4.33 -7.12 8.61
N ASP A 24 -4.45 -7.38 7.30
CA ASP A 24 -5.43 -8.31 6.76
C ASP A 24 -5.17 -9.73 7.30
N ARG A 25 -3.92 -10.18 7.29
CA ARG A 25 -3.49 -11.46 7.86
C ARG A 25 -3.87 -11.59 9.34
N GLU A 26 -3.63 -10.54 10.14
CA GLU A 26 -3.96 -10.55 11.57
C GLU A 26 -5.48 -10.57 11.80
N ALA A 27 -6.25 -9.86 10.98
CA ALA A 27 -7.70 -9.89 11.04
C ALA A 27 -8.25 -11.27 10.65
N LEU A 28 -7.74 -11.86 9.58
CA LEU A 28 -8.14 -13.18 9.12
C LEU A 28 -7.79 -14.27 10.13
N ALA A 29 -6.64 -14.18 10.81
CA ALA A 29 -6.31 -15.12 11.89
C ALA A 29 -7.39 -15.16 12.98
N ARG A 30 -7.94 -13.99 13.36
CA ARG A 30 -9.02 -13.90 14.36
C ARG A 30 -10.36 -14.43 13.86
N LEU A 31 -10.65 -14.27 12.57
CA LEU A 31 -11.91 -14.77 11.98
C LEU A 31 -11.86 -16.30 11.85
N ILE A 32 -10.74 -16.85 11.39
CA ILE A 32 -10.51 -18.30 11.31
C ILE A 32 -10.61 -18.97 12.68
N GLU A 33 -10.14 -18.32 13.75
CA GLU A 33 -10.31 -18.83 15.11
C GLU A 33 -11.78 -18.96 15.54
N TYR A 34 -12.68 -18.18 14.93
CA TYR A 34 -14.10 -18.14 15.29
C TYR A 34 -14.93 -19.22 14.59
N ASP A 35 -14.82 -19.33 13.26
CA ASP A 35 -15.66 -20.25 12.47
C ASP A 35 -14.89 -21.13 11.47
N ALA A 36 -13.61 -20.85 11.26
CA ALA A 36 -12.76 -21.52 10.28
C ALA A 36 -13.38 -21.59 8.87
N ASP A 37 -14.05 -20.51 8.45
CA ASP A 37 -14.63 -20.43 7.11
C ASP A 37 -13.55 -20.69 6.02
N PRO A 38 -13.80 -21.62 5.07
CA PRO A 38 -12.80 -22.00 4.08
C PRO A 38 -12.32 -20.84 3.20
N PHE A 39 -13.17 -19.86 2.90
CA PHE A 39 -12.78 -18.71 2.09
C PHE A 39 -11.86 -17.78 2.88
N GLU A 40 -12.10 -17.60 4.18
CA GLU A 40 -11.20 -16.83 5.05
C GLU A 40 -9.84 -17.53 5.24
N VAL A 41 -9.83 -18.87 5.31
CA VAL A 41 -8.59 -19.66 5.33
C VAL A 41 -7.76 -19.43 4.06
N GLU A 42 -8.38 -19.51 2.87
CA GLU A 42 -7.69 -19.23 1.60
C GLU A 42 -7.10 -17.82 1.56
N LEU A 43 -7.85 -16.82 2.04
CA LEU A 43 -7.38 -15.44 2.14
C LEU A 43 -6.22 -15.29 3.13
N TYR A 44 -6.26 -16.02 4.26
CA TYR A 44 -5.19 -15.99 5.25
C TYR A 44 -3.90 -16.63 4.71
N GLU A 45 -4.02 -17.72 3.97
CA GLU A 45 -2.87 -18.36 3.30
C GLU A 45 -2.24 -17.41 2.28
N LEU A 46 -3.07 -16.74 1.48
CA LEU A 46 -2.60 -15.72 0.53
C LEU A 46 -1.91 -14.56 1.24
N ALA A 47 -2.48 -14.05 2.33
CA ALA A 47 -1.88 -12.97 3.12
C ALA A 47 -0.64 -13.42 3.91
N SER A 48 -0.47 -14.72 4.11
CA SER A 48 0.69 -15.34 4.75
C SER A 48 1.83 -15.66 3.77
N ASP A 49 1.58 -15.60 2.45
CA ASP A 49 2.61 -15.76 1.43
C ASP A 49 3.70 -14.67 1.57
N PRO A 50 4.97 -15.05 1.82
CA PRO A 50 6.07 -14.10 1.92
C PRO A 50 6.20 -13.19 0.69
N GLN A 51 5.88 -13.68 -0.50
CA GLN A 51 5.95 -12.88 -1.72
C GLN A 51 4.90 -11.77 -1.73
N HIS A 52 3.68 -12.04 -1.27
CA HIS A 52 2.64 -11.04 -1.13
C HIS A 52 3.02 -9.93 -0.15
N LEU A 53 3.60 -10.30 1.00
CA LEU A 53 4.12 -9.35 1.99
C LEU A 53 5.22 -8.45 1.40
N LEU A 54 6.16 -9.05 0.66
CA LEU A 54 7.24 -8.29 0.02
C LEU A 54 6.72 -7.30 -1.03
N ILE A 55 5.72 -7.71 -1.82
CA ILE A 55 5.11 -6.85 -2.83
C ILE A 55 4.38 -5.66 -2.17
N ASP A 56 3.56 -5.88 -1.15
CA ASP A 56 2.85 -4.77 -0.47
C ASP A 56 3.83 -3.75 0.11
N ARG A 57 4.88 -4.22 0.81
CA ARG A 57 5.94 -3.36 1.35
C ARG A 57 6.65 -2.56 0.26
N ALA A 58 6.99 -3.20 -0.86
CA ALA A 58 7.63 -2.53 -1.99
C ALA A 58 6.73 -1.45 -2.61
N GLN A 59 5.45 -1.74 -2.80
CA GLN A 59 4.47 -0.79 -3.33
C GLN A 59 4.33 0.43 -2.41
N ARG A 60 4.14 0.21 -1.11
CA ARG A 60 4.06 1.29 -0.10
C ARG A 60 5.34 2.12 -0.04
N ARG A 61 6.50 1.47 -0.07
CA ARG A 61 7.80 2.17 -0.11
C ARG A 61 7.91 3.07 -1.35
N LYS A 62 7.54 2.56 -2.53
CA LYS A 62 7.58 3.32 -3.78
C LYS A 62 6.63 4.52 -3.73
N ALA A 63 5.41 4.34 -3.23
CA ALA A 63 4.44 5.43 -3.05
C ALA A 63 4.99 6.52 -2.11
N GLY A 64 5.54 6.13 -0.96
CA GLY A 64 6.13 7.07 0.00
C GLY A 64 7.40 7.77 -0.50
N GLN A 65 8.23 7.08 -1.28
CA GLN A 65 9.41 7.70 -1.93
C GLN A 65 9.00 8.79 -2.93
N HIS A 66 7.98 8.52 -3.74
CA HIS A 66 7.44 9.50 -4.67
C HIS A 66 6.91 10.74 -3.94
N GLU A 67 6.14 10.56 -2.87
CA GLU A 67 5.64 11.67 -2.07
C GLU A 67 6.77 12.54 -1.50
N ARG A 68 7.81 11.91 -0.93
CA ARG A 68 8.99 12.65 -0.44
C ARG A 68 9.70 13.40 -1.55
N HIS A 69 9.79 12.82 -2.75
CA HIS A 69 10.36 13.47 -3.91
C HIS A 69 9.54 14.72 -4.31
N VAL A 70 8.22 14.59 -4.43
CA VAL A 70 7.32 15.72 -4.75
C VAL A 70 7.41 16.83 -3.71
N ARG A 71 7.43 16.50 -2.41
CA ARG A 71 7.62 17.50 -1.34
C ARG A 71 8.94 18.26 -1.50
N ARG A 72 10.05 17.56 -1.77
CA ARG A 72 11.36 18.19 -2.00
C ARG A 72 11.35 19.14 -3.20
N LEU A 73 10.69 18.76 -4.29
CA LEU A 73 10.55 19.65 -5.46
C LEU A 73 9.78 20.93 -5.11
N LYS A 74 8.65 20.80 -4.40
CA LYS A 74 7.86 21.96 -3.94
C LYS A 74 8.69 22.88 -3.04
N SER A 75 9.41 22.32 -2.07
CA SER A 75 10.28 23.11 -1.18
C SER A 75 11.41 23.81 -1.93
N ARG A 76 12.02 23.19 -2.94
CA ARG A 76 13.03 23.85 -3.78
C ARG A 76 12.44 24.98 -4.61
N GLY A 77 11.25 24.79 -5.19
CA GLY A 77 10.55 25.82 -5.94
C GLY A 77 10.19 27.04 -5.08
N GLN A 78 9.81 26.82 -3.82
CA GLN A 78 9.54 27.91 -2.87
C GLN A 78 10.81 28.70 -2.53
N ARG A 79 11.94 28.02 -2.32
CA ARG A 79 13.24 28.68 -2.04
C ARG A 79 13.79 29.51 -3.20
N LEU A 80 13.39 29.21 -4.44
CA LEU A 80 13.82 29.96 -5.64
C LEU A 80 12.88 31.13 -5.97
N ARG A 81 11.73 31.24 -5.29
CA ARG A 81 10.71 32.27 -5.52
C ARG A 81 10.65 33.33 -4.41
N GLY A 82 11.39 33.14 -3.31
CA GLY A 82 11.59 34.13 -2.26
C GLY A 82 13.02 34.62 -2.29
#